data_AF-A0A2K3PEL1-F1
#
_entry.id   AF-A0A2K3PEL1-F1
#
_cell.length_a   1.000
_cell.length_b   1.000
_cell.length_c   1.000
_cell.angle_alpha   90.00
_cell.angle_beta   90.00
_cell.angle_gamma   90.00
#
_symmetry.space_group_name_H-M   'P 1'
#
loop_
_entity.id
_entity.type
_entity.pdbx_description
1 polymer ?
#
loop_
_entity_poly.entity_id
_entity_poly.type
_entity_poly.pdbx_seq_one_letter_code
_entity_poly.pdbx_strand_id
1 'polypeptide(L)'
;MFDTKPIVSAMASIVLMRTITNELIPHEVLNIFQSALHHLSRHFSAQFTIVIEEFQGRARNQVFEAAQIYLGTKATVSVERVKVNKSEDHKNLSFNIDKNEEVSDNFE
;
A
#
# COMPACT_ATOMS: atom_id res chain seq x y z
N MET A 1 6.68 -6.12 -35.57
CA MET A 1 7.74 -7.13 -35.39
C MET A 1 8.57 -6.67 -34.19
N PHE A 2 8.45 -7.33 -33.05
CA PHE A 2 9.16 -6.91 -31.82
C PHE A 2 10.65 -7.27 -31.94
N ASP A 3 11.54 -6.35 -31.57
CA ASP A 3 12.98 -6.60 -31.61
C ASP A 3 13.34 -7.55 -30.45
N THR A 4 13.65 -8.81 -30.77
CA THR A 4 13.91 -9.88 -29.80
C THR A 4 15.37 -9.91 -29.33
N LYS A 5 16.26 -9.15 -29.98
CA LYS A 5 17.69 -9.03 -29.63
C LYS A 5 17.94 -8.64 -28.17
N PRO A 6 17.27 -7.63 -27.57
CA PRO A 6 17.49 -7.29 -26.16
C PRO A 6 17.04 -8.41 -25.22
N ILE A 7 15.98 -9.15 -25.57
CA ILE A 7 15.47 -10.27 -24.77
C ILE A 7 16.48 -11.43 -24.79
N VAL A 8 16.99 -11.79 -25.97
CA VAL A 8 17.99 -12.86 -26.11
C VAL A 8 19.29 -12.51 -25.38
N SER A 9 19.75 -11.26 -25.48
CA SER A 9 20.93 -10.78 -24.76
C SER A 9 20.74 -10.80 -23.24
N ALA A 10 19.57 -10.34 -22.75
CA ALA A 10 19.25 -10.39 -21.32
C ALA A 10 19.18 -11.83 -20.81
N MET A 11 18.56 -12.74 -21.55
CA MET A 11 18.50 -14.16 -21.18
C MET A 11 19.89 -14.79 -21.14
N ALA A 12 20.74 -14.52 -22.14
CA ALA A 12 22.12 -15.01 -22.14
C ALA A 12 22.91 -14.49 -20.92
N SER A 13 22.79 -13.20 -20.60
CA SER A 13 23.43 -12.60 -19.43
C SER A 13 22.96 -13.24 -18.12
N ILE A 14 21.65 -13.45 -17.95
CA ILE A 14 21.08 -14.11 -16.76
C ILE A 14 21.59 -15.55 -16.63
N VAL A 15 21.66 -16.29 -17.73
CA VAL A 15 22.17 -17.67 -17.74
C VAL A 15 23.65 -17.69 -17.33
N LEU A 16 24.48 -16.83 -17.92
CA LEU A 16 25.90 -16.72 -17.57
C LEU A 16 26.09 -16.34 -16.10
N MET A 17 25.33 -15.35 -15.61
CA MET A 17 25.38 -14.91 -14.22
C MET A 17 24.97 -16.04 -13.26
N ARG A 18 23.93 -16.81 -13.59
CA ARG A 18 23.50 -17.98 -12.81
C ARG A 18 24.58 -19.06 -12.77
N THR A 19 25.22 -19.36 -13.89
CA THR A 19 26.31 -20.34 -13.95
C THR A 19 27.47 -19.92 -13.04
N ILE A 20 27.92 -18.67 -13.15
CA ILE A 20 29.01 -18.13 -12.32
C ILE A 20 28.62 -18.13 -10.85
N THR A 21 27.40 -17.69 -10.52
CA THR A 21 26.89 -17.64 -9.15
C THR A 21 26.84 -19.03 -8.52
N ASN A 22 26.40 -20.04 -9.27
CA ASN A 22 26.28 -21.41 -8.75
C ASN A 22 27.64 -22.09 -8.53
N GLU A 23 28.68 -21.68 -9.25
CA GLU A 23 30.04 -22.22 -9.08
C GLU A 23 30.87 -21.47 -8.01
N LEU A 24 30.64 -20.17 -7.84
CA LEU A 24 31.47 -19.31 -6.96
C LEU A 24 30.81 -18.91 -5.64
N ILE A 25 29.47 -18.91 -5.56
CA ILE A 25 28.76 -18.32 -4.41
C ILE A 25 28.07 -19.43 -3.61
N PRO A 26 28.57 -19.74 -2.40
CA PRO A 26 27.91 -20.66 -1.48
C PRO A 26 26.51 -20.16 -1.11
N HIS A 27 25.56 -21.09 -0.94
CA HIS A 27 24.18 -20.79 -0.55
C HIS A 27 24.07 -19.93 0.72
N GLU A 28 25.04 -20.02 1.62
CA GLU A 28 25.12 -19.21 2.84
C GLU A 28 25.20 -17.70 2.55
N VAL A 29 25.94 -17.30 1.52
CA VAL A 29 26.10 -15.90 1.12
C VAL A 29 24.78 -15.34 0.60
N LEU A 30 24.02 -16.15 -0.15
CA LEU A 30 22.70 -15.76 -0.65
C LEU A 30 21.70 -15.53 0.48
N ASN A 31 21.71 -16.38 1.52
CA ASN A 31 20.86 -16.19 2.70
C ASN A 31 21.21 -14.90 3.45
N ILE A 32 22.51 -14.58 3.59
CA ILE A 32 22.95 -13.30 4.18
C ILE A 32 22.48 -12.14 3.31
N PHE A 33 22.61 -12.24 1.99
CA PHE A 33 22.20 -11.19 1.05
C PHE A 33 20.68 -10.96 1.08
N GLN A 34 19.89 -12.03 1.11
CA GLN A 34 18.43 -11.97 1.22
C GLN A 34 18.00 -11.38 2.57
N SER A 35 18.64 -11.78 3.67
CA SER A 35 18.38 -11.21 4.99
C SER A 35 18.73 -9.73 5.04
N ALA A 36 19.87 -9.33 4.48
CA ALA A 36 20.28 -7.93 4.37
C ALA A 36 19.30 -7.12 3.52
N LEU A 37 18.85 -7.66 2.38
CA LEU A 37 17.87 -7.00 1.51
C LEU A 37 16.51 -6.87 2.21
N HIS A 38 16.07 -7.89 2.92
CA HIS A 38 14.83 -7.87 3.70
C HIS A 38 14.90 -6.89 4.88
N HIS A 39 16.03 -6.83 5.57
CA HIS A 39 16.25 -5.85 6.62
C HIS A 39 16.23 -4.42 6.04
N LEU A 40 16.90 -4.22 4.91
CA LEU A 40 16.93 -2.94 4.21
C LEU A 40 15.51 -2.53 3.75
N SER A 41 14.71 -3.44 3.19
CA SER A 41 13.33 -3.14 2.80
C SER A 41 12.44 -2.76 3.99
N ARG A 42 12.67 -3.36 5.16
CA ARG A 42 11.94 -2.97 6.38
C ARG A 42 12.29 -1.57 6.84
N HIS A 43 13.55 -1.16 6.74
CA HIS A 43 13.97 0.22 7.02
C HIS A 43 13.41 1.23 6.02
N PHE A 44 13.17 0.80 4.78
CA PHE A 44 12.51 1.61 3.76
C PHE A 44 10.98 1.57 3.81
N SER A 45 10.38 0.86 4.78
CA SER A 45 8.95 0.99 5.07
C SER A 45 8.73 2.36 5.74
N ALA A 46 8.63 3.40 4.91
CA ALA A 46 8.35 4.75 5.35
C ALA A 46 6.89 4.81 5.82
N GLN A 47 6.66 4.64 7.12
CA GLN A 47 5.38 4.94 7.73
C GLN A 47 5.21 6.46 7.72
N PHE A 48 4.42 6.97 6.76
CA PHE A 48 4.13 8.39 6.63
C PHE A 48 2.78 8.69 7.27
N THR A 49 2.79 9.41 8.39
CA THR A 49 1.58 9.79 9.13
C THR A 49 1.27 11.26 8.91
N ILE A 50 0.09 11.55 8.35
CA ILE A 50 -0.43 12.91 8.22
C ILE A 50 -1.45 13.14 9.34
N VAL A 51 -1.22 14.15 10.17
CA VAL A 51 -2.19 14.60 11.18
C VAL A 51 -2.92 15.82 10.64
N ILE A 52 -4.24 15.69 10.45
CA ILE A 52 -5.10 16.78 9.99
C ILE A 52 -5.97 17.22 11.15
N GLU A 53 -5.80 18.47 11.59
CA GLU A 53 -6.62 19.03 12.67
C GLU A 53 -8.02 19.36 12.17
N GLU A 54 -9.01 19.11 13.04
CA GLU A 54 -10.44 19.31 12.76
C GLU A 54 -10.81 20.80 12.61
N PHE A 55 -10.10 21.67 13.31
CA PHE A 55 -10.31 23.11 13.29
C PHE A 55 -8.99 23.83 13.05
N GLN A 56 -9.01 24.85 12.20
CA GLN A 56 -7.92 25.81 12.06
C GLN A 56 -8.33 27.10 12.78
N GLY A 57 -8.08 27.15 14.10
CA GLY A 57 -8.54 28.24 14.96
C GLY A 57 -10.05 28.14 15.28
N ARG A 58 -10.86 29.12 14.83
CA ARG A 58 -12.33 29.12 15.00
C ARG A 58 -13.09 28.53 13.81
N ALA A 59 -12.41 28.28 12.69
CA ALA A 59 -13.03 27.76 11.48
C ALA A 59 -12.76 26.25 11.34
N ARG A 60 -13.73 25.53 10.77
CA ARG A 60 -13.60 24.11 10.44
C ARG A 60 -12.55 23.93 9.34
N ASN A 61 -11.67 22.93 9.48
CA ASN A 61 -10.69 22.64 8.46
C ASN A 61 -11.35 21.87 7.29
N GLN A 62 -11.34 22.46 6.10
CA GLN A 62 -11.90 21.85 4.90
C GLN A 62 -11.16 20.57 4.48
N VAL A 63 -9.86 20.48 4.78
CA VAL A 63 -9.06 19.29 4.50
C VAL A 63 -9.50 18.13 5.40
N PHE A 64 -9.86 18.42 6.65
CA PHE A 64 -10.42 17.41 7.57
C PHE A 64 -11.76 16.89 7.06
N GLU A 65 -12.64 17.79 6.61
CA GLU A 65 -13.95 17.42 6.06
C GLU A 65 -13.82 16.58 4.77
N ALA A 66 -12.95 17.00 3.85
CA ALA A 66 -12.68 16.26 2.63
C ALA A 66 -12.09 14.86 2.93
N ALA A 67 -11.14 14.78 3.86
CA ALA A 67 -10.56 13.51 4.29
C ALA A 67 -11.60 12.59 4.94
N GLN A 68 -12.48 13.14 5.80
CA GLN A 68 -13.56 12.39 6.43
C GLN A 68 -14.54 11.79 5.40
N ILE A 69 -14.95 12.57 4.41
CA ILE A 69 -15.85 12.10 3.33
C ILE A 69 -15.16 11.02 2.49
N TYR A 70 -13.90 11.25 2.10
CA TYR A 70 -13.14 10.32 1.27
C TYR A 70 -12.91 8.97 1.98
N LEU A 71 -12.39 9.03 3.22
CA LEU A 71 -12.12 7.85 4.03
C LEU A 71 -13.41 7.12 4.44
N GLY A 72 -14.48 7.83 4.79
CA GLY A 72 -15.78 7.23 5.08
C GLY A 72 -16.35 6.47 3.88
N THR A 73 -16.18 7.01 2.67
CA THR A 73 -16.57 6.34 1.42
C THR A 73 -15.71 5.10 1.16
N LYS A 74 -14.39 5.18 1.36
CA LYS A 74 -13.46 4.05 1.15
C LYS A 74 -13.61 2.94 2.20
N ALA A 75 -13.80 3.28 3.47
CA ALA A 75 -14.08 2.32 4.55
C ALA A 75 -15.35 1.51 4.25
N THR A 76 -16.39 2.16 3.70
CA THR A 76 -17.61 1.49 3.26
C THR A 76 -17.35 0.47 2.13
N VAL A 77 -16.44 0.79 1.20
CA VAL A 77 -16.06 -0.11 0.10
C VAL A 77 -15.16 -1.26 0.58
N SER A 78 -14.30 -1.01 1.58
CA SER A 78 -13.37 -1.99 2.13
C SER A 78 -14.01 -3.04 3.03
N VAL A 79 -15.23 -2.79 3.54
CA VAL A 79 -15.96 -3.73 4.40
C VAL A 79 -16.90 -4.58 3.53
N GLU A 80 -16.45 -5.78 3.15
CA GLU A 80 -17.20 -6.77 2.34
C GLU A 80 -18.53 -7.23 2.99
N ARG A 81 -18.82 -6.83 4.24
CA ARG A 81 -20.08 -7.11 4.94
C ARG A 81 -20.66 -5.87 5.58
N VAL A 82 -21.37 -5.07 4.78
CA VAL A 82 -22.16 -3.94 5.27
C VAL A 82 -23.41 -4.47 5.99
N LYS A 83 -23.50 -4.27 7.32
CA LYS A 83 -24.76 -4.46 8.06
C LYS A 83 -25.65 -3.24 7.82
N VAL A 84 -26.47 -3.33 6.78
CA VAL A 84 -27.44 -2.29 6.40
C VAL A 84 -28.56 -2.25 7.43
N ASN A 85 -28.69 -1.15 8.18
CA ASN A 85 -29.93 -0.81 8.88
C ASN A 85 -30.56 0.38 8.17
N LYS A 86 -31.72 0.15 7.55
CA LYS A 86 -32.52 1.16 6.86
C LYS A 86 -33.60 1.64 7.83
N SER A 87 -33.47 2.86 8.34
CA SER A 87 -34.60 3.57 8.95
C SER A 87 -35.38 4.26 7.84
N GLU A 88 -36.69 4.11 7.81
CA GLU A 88 -37.55 4.34 6.64
C GLU A 88 -37.63 5.78 6.12
N ASP A 89 -37.08 6.78 6.82
CA ASP A 89 -37.40 8.19 6.53
C ASP A 89 -36.29 9.07 5.92
N HIS A 90 -35.09 8.56 5.64
CA HIS A 90 -34.01 9.40 5.09
C HIS A 90 -33.25 8.77 3.91
N LYS A 91 -33.21 9.51 2.79
CA LYS A 91 -32.62 9.13 1.48
C LYS A 91 -31.08 9.11 1.47
N ASN A 92 -30.43 9.44 2.59
CA ASN A 92 -28.97 9.52 2.68
C ASN A 92 -28.46 8.46 3.64
N LEU A 93 -27.68 7.52 3.10
CA LEU A 93 -26.96 6.51 3.86
C LEU A 93 -25.85 7.21 4.64
N SER A 94 -26.05 7.41 5.94
CA SER A 94 -25.05 8.03 6.80
C SER A 94 -24.11 6.94 7.32
N PHE A 95 -22.85 6.99 6.88
CA PHE A 95 -21.78 6.15 7.39
C PHE A 95 -21.00 6.97 8.42
N ASN A 96 -21.22 6.69 9.70
CA ASN A 96 -20.38 7.22 10.75
C ASN A 96 -19.23 6.23 10.98
N ILE A 97 -18.01 6.65 10.69
CA ILE A 97 -16.81 6.04 11.27
C ILE A 97 -16.83 6.39 12.76
N ASP A 98 -16.84 5.38 13.63
CA ASP A 98 -16.74 5.61 15.07
C ASP A 98 -15.36 6.21 15.39
N LYS A 99 -15.32 7.06 16.41
CA LYS A 99 -14.10 7.77 16.80
C LYS A 99 -13.10 6.69 17.25
N ASN A 100 -11.95 6.60 16.56
CA ASN A 100 -10.81 5.68 16.80
C ASN A 100 -10.70 4.40 15.92
N GLU A 101 -11.36 4.31 14.77
CA GLU A 101 -11.09 3.19 13.82
C GLU A 101 -9.99 3.54 12.79
N GLU A 102 -9.09 2.59 12.54
CA GLU A 102 -8.01 2.67 11.55
C GLU A 102 -8.49 2.16 10.19
N VAL A 103 -8.32 2.97 9.14
CA VAL A 103 -8.68 2.61 7.75
C VAL A 103 -7.40 2.47 6.93
N SER A 104 -7.16 1.28 6.38
CA SER A 104 -6.02 0.99 5.49
C SER A 104 -6.47 1.00 4.03
N ASP A 105 -5.78 1.73 3.16
CA ASP A 105 -6.01 1.74 1.70
C ASP A 105 -4.72 1.36 0.96
N ASN A 106 -4.84 0.60 -0.12
CA ASN A 106 -3.73 0.26 -1.01
C ASN A 106 -4.05 0.87 -2.38
N PHE A 107 -3.24 1.83 -2.84
CA PHE A 107 -3.36 2.42 -4.16
C PHE A 107 -2.52 1.63 -5.18
N GLU A 108 -3.13 1.25 -6.30
CA GLU A 108 -2.49 0.67 -7.48
C GLU A 108 -2.32 1.71 -8.59
#